data_AF-A0A814G3L4-F1
#
_entry.id   AF-A0A814G3L4-F1
#
_cell.length_a   1.000
_cell.length_b   1.000
_cell.length_c   1.000
_cell.angle_alpha   90.00
_cell.angle_beta   90.00
_cell.angle_gamma   90.00
#
_symmetry.space_group_name_H-M   'P 1'
#
loop_
_entity.id
_entity.type
_entity.pdbx_description
1 polymer ?
#
loop_
_entity_poly.entity_id
_entity_poly.type
_entity_poly.pdbx_seq_one_letter_code
_entity_poly.pdbx_strand_id
1 'polypeptide(L)'
;MRTSQHNCNSLSNDGVWHMQRWPLELINWPQFNSDRLDVQINVPAQCYQPIKSLKMLPADERSTKNLVRGVYDLDDGDGFVETDPTNFLLGYWGMRYFNSLQ
;
A
#
# COMPACT_ATOMS: atom_id res chain seq x y z
N MET A 1 -14.67 -3.09 -24.33
CA MET A 1 -14.15 -2.31 -23.19
C MET A 1 -15.28 -2.13 -22.20
N ARG A 2 -15.20 -2.77 -21.02
CA ARG A 2 -16.21 -2.65 -19.97
C ARG A 2 -15.77 -1.47 -19.09
N THR A 3 -16.49 -0.35 -19.13
CA THR A 3 -16.28 0.75 -18.19
C THR A 3 -16.78 0.28 -16.83
N SER A 4 -15.86 -0.09 -15.92
CA SER A 4 -16.24 -0.29 -14.53
C SER A 4 -16.70 1.06 -13.98
N GLN A 5 -17.99 1.16 -13.65
CA GLN A 5 -18.48 2.30 -12.88
C GLN A 5 -17.87 2.19 -11.49
N HIS A 6 -16.94 3.07 -11.16
CA HIS A 6 -16.41 3.19 -9.82
C HIS A 6 -17.30 4.15 -9.02
N ASN A 7 -17.68 3.73 -7.81
CA ASN A 7 -18.46 4.57 -6.91
C ASN A 7 -17.52 5.56 -6.21
N CYS A 8 -17.71 6.86 -6.42
CA CYS A 8 -16.86 7.89 -5.83
C CYS A 8 -16.84 7.85 -4.29
N ASN A 9 -17.95 7.47 -3.66
CA ASN A 9 -18.03 7.36 -2.20
C ASN A 9 -17.17 6.20 -1.68
N SER A 10 -17.14 5.06 -2.39
CA SER A 10 -16.29 3.95 -1.98
C SER A 10 -14.81 4.30 -2.11
N LEU A 11 -14.43 5.00 -3.18
CA LEU A 11 -13.05 5.47 -3.36
C LEU A 11 -12.62 6.45 -2.26
N SER A 12 -13.51 7.36 -1.86
CA SER A 12 -13.23 8.28 -0.75
C SER A 12 -13.01 7.52 0.56
N ASN A 13 -13.86 6.52 0.85
CA ASN A 13 -13.74 5.71 2.05
C ASN A 13 -12.46 4.86 2.05
N ASP A 14 -12.08 4.29 0.91
CA ASP A 14 -10.84 3.54 0.75
C ASP A 14 -9.62 4.43 0.99
N GLY A 15 -9.67 5.69 0.52
CA GLY A 15 -8.65 6.70 0.80
C GLY A 15 -8.53 7.02 2.29
N VAL A 16 -9.66 7.24 2.99
CA VAL A 16 -9.67 7.47 4.45
C VAL A 16 -9.11 6.26 5.19
N TRP A 17 -9.55 5.06 4.84
CA TRP A 17 -9.07 3.81 5.44
C TRP A 17 -7.56 3.63 5.24
N HIS A 18 -7.06 3.94 4.04
CA HIS A 18 -5.63 3.84 3.72
C HIS A 18 -4.80 4.82 4.56
N MET A 19 -5.24 6.08 4.66
CA MET A 19 -4.55 7.12 5.43
C MET A 19 -4.55 6.85 6.93
N GLN A 20 -5.65 6.33 7.48
CA GLN A 20 -5.74 5.96 8.91
C GLN A 20 -4.77 4.85 9.32
N ARG A 21 -4.38 4.01 8.36
CA ARG A 21 -3.46 2.90 8.56
C ARG A 21 -2.04 3.20 8.11
N TRP A 22 -1.76 4.42 7.66
CA TRP A 22 -0.42 4.75 7.20
C TRP A 22 0.57 4.71 8.39
N PRO A 23 1.71 4.01 8.27
CA PRO A 23 2.68 3.96 9.36
C PRO A 23 3.29 5.35 9.59
N LEU A 24 3.35 5.78 10.85
CA LEU A 24 3.98 7.05 11.22
C LEU A 24 5.51 7.00 11.12
N GLU A 25 6.08 5.81 11.20
CA GLU A 25 7.51 5.59 11.05
C GLU A 25 7.91 5.55 9.57
N LEU A 26 8.99 6.25 9.24
CA LEU A 26 9.55 6.32 7.89
C LEU A 26 10.63 5.27 7.64
N ILE A 27 11.10 4.59 8.70
CA ILE A 27 12.06 3.48 8.60
C ILE A 27 11.38 2.34 7.87
N ASN A 28 12.05 1.86 6.83
CA ASN A 28 11.57 0.71 6.11
C ASN A 28 12.09 -0.59 6.75
N TRP A 29 11.34 -1.04 7.74
CA TRP A 29 11.58 -2.30 8.43
C TRP A 29 11.54 -3.51 7.49
N PRO A 30 12.33 -4.56 7.77
CA PRO A 30 12.24 -5.81 7.02
C PRO A 30 10.88 -6.48 7.27
N GLN A 31 10.20 -6.83 6.19
CA GLN A 31 8.88 -7.45 6.20
C GLN A 31 8.89 -8.69 5.30
N PHE A 32 8.40 -9.81 5.85
CA PHE A 32 8.30 -11.11 5.19
C PHE A 32 6.84 -11.56 5.17
N ASN A 33 5.98 -10.83 4.47
CA ASN A 33 4.55 -11.17 4.42
C ASN A 33 4.27 -12.44 3.59
N SER A 34 5.23 -12.94 2.82
CA SER A 34 5.12 -14.23 2.15
C SER A 34 5.06 -15.42 3.11
N ASP A 35 5.58 -15.29 4.34
CA ASP A 35 5.53 -16.32 5.38
C ASP A 35 4.16 -16.39 6.08
N ARG A 36 3.27 -15.43 5.82
CA ARG A 36 1.95 -15.34 6.45
C ARG A 36 0.98 -16.35 5.84
N LEU A 37 0.40 -17.19 6.69
CA LEU A 37 -0.57 -18.21 6.28
C LEU A 37 -1.94 -17.65 5.88
N ASP A 38 -2.29 -16.44 6.34
CA ASP A 38 -3.56 -15.77 6.02
C ASP A 38 -3.53 -15.06 4.65
N VAL A 39 -2.34 -14.87 4.08
CA VAL A 39 -2.14 -14.15 2.83
C VAL A 39 -2.24 -15.09 1.64
N GLN A 40 -3.15 -14.77 0.71
CA GLN A 40 -3.24 -15.53 -0.53
C GLN A 40 -2.20 -15.01 -1.53
N ILE A 41 -1.25 -15.87 -1.86
CA ILE A 41 -0.15 -15.56 -2.76
C ILE A 41 -0.58 -15.77 -4.22
N ASN A 42 -0.30 -14.78 -5.06
CA ASN A 42 -0.35 -14.92 -6.50
C ASN A 42 0.95 -15.57 -6.97
N VAL A 43 0.92 -16.89 -7.18
CA VAL A 43 2.10 -17.64 -7.63
C VAL A 43 2.48 -17.14 -9.02
N PRO A 44 3.67 -16.52 -9.18
CA PRO A 44 4.03 -15.89 -10.44
C PRO A 44 4.18 -16.93 -11.54
N ALA A 45 3.71 -16.59 -12.75
CA ALA A 45 3.86 -17.43 -13.94
C ALA A 45 5.32 -17.55 -14.44
N GLN A 46 6.27 -16.82 -13.83
CA GLN A 46 7.67 -16.77 -14.23
C GLN A 46 8.60 -16.73 -13.00
N CYS A 47 9.70 -17.48 -13.06
CA CYS A 47 10.81 -17.33 -12.10
C CYS A 47 11.34 -15.89 -12.15
N TYR A 48 11.78 -15.35 -11.00
CA TYR A 48 12.37 -14.00 -10.83
C TYR A 48 11.40 -12.81 -10.67
N GLN A 49 10.09 -13.04 -10.58
CA GLN A 49 9.16 -11.99 -10.15
C GLN A 49 9.07 -11.96 -8.62
N PRO A 50 8.93 -10.77 -8.00
CA PRO A 50 8.66 -10.67 -6.57
C PRO A 50 7.33 -11.37 -6.24
N ILE A 51 7.25 -11.97 -5.05
CA ILE A 51 6.04 -12.63 -4.58
C ILE A 51 4.98 -11.55 -4.35
N LYS A 52 3.81 -11.73 -4.98
CA LYS A 52 2.70 -10.78 -4.89
C LYS A 52 1.50 -11.39 -4.17
N SER A 53 0.73 -10.57 -3.49
CA SER A 53 -0.58 -10.95 -2.95
C SER A 53 -1.68 -10.92 -4.02
N LEU A 54 -2.73 -11.71 -3.82
CA LEU A 54 -3.98 -11.60 -4.59
C LEU A 54 -4.84 -10.40 -4.16
N LYS A 55 -4.67 -9.93 -2.92
CA LYS A 55 -5.40 -8.79 -2.33
C LYS A 55 -4.42 -7.77 -1.79
N MET A 56 -4.75 -6.49 -1.92
CA MET A 56 -3.93 -5.42 -1.34
C MET A 56 -3.89 -5.58 0.18
N LEU A 57 -2.68 -5.61 0.74
CA LEU A 57 -2.51 -5.56 2.19
C LEU A 57 -2.75 -4.13 2.71
N PRO A 58 -3.20 -3.99 3.96
CA PRO A 58 -3.24 -2.71 4.64
C PRO A 58 -1.91 -1.95 4.61
N ALA A 59 -1.97 -0.61 4.69
CA ALA A 59 -0.78 0.24 4.58
C ALA A 59 0.24 -0.01 5.70
N ASP A 60 -0.24 -0.32 6.90
CA ASP A 60 0.52 -0.68 8.10
C ASP A 60 1.13 -2.08 8.05
N GLU A 61 0.64 -2.94 7.15
CA GLU A 61 1.11 -4.32 7.03
C GLU A 61 2.05 -4.53 5.82
N ARG A 62 2.36 -3.48 5.06
CA ARG A 62 3.18 -3.60 3.85
C ARG A 62 4.26 -2.52 3.79
N SER A 63 5.23 -2.73 2.90
CA SER A 63 6.22 -1.70 2.62
C SER A 63 5.57 -0.60 1.80
N THR A 64 5.74 0.62 2.28
CA THR A 64 5.17 1.84 1.69
C THR A 64 6.26 2.82 1.25
N LYS A 65 7.42 2.29 0.80
CA LYS A 65 8.64 3.08 0.54
C LYS A 65 8.47 4.20 -0.49
N ASN A 66 7.75 3.98 -1.58
CA ASN A 66 7.60 4.97 -2.65
C ASN A 66 6.38 4.67 -3.54
N LEU A 67 5.92 5.67 -4.27
CA LEU A 67 4.83 5.56 -5.27
C LEU A 67 5.15 4.61 -6.44
N VAL A 68 6.41 4.15 -6.55
CA VAL A 68 6.89 3.34 -7.66
C VAL A 68 6.68 1.84 -7.40
N ARG A 69 6.73 1.41 -6.14
CA ARG A 69 6.61 0.00 -5.78
C ARG A 69 5.16 -0.48 -5.81
N GLY A 70 4.96 -1.75 -6.14
CA GLY A 70 3.63 -2.32 -6.27
C GLY A 70 2.96 -2.50 -4.90
N VAL A 71 1.70 -2.09 -4.78
CA VAL A 71 0.91 -2.31 -3.55
C VAL A 71 0.63 -3.78 -3.20
N TYR A 72 0.97 -4.69 -4.12
CA TYR A 72 0.80 -6.14 -3.98
C TYR A 72 2.10 -6.85 -3.64
N ASP A 73 3.26 -6.17 -3.63
CA ASP A 73 4.53 -6.81 -3.30
C ASP A 73 4.54 -7.18 -1.81
N LEU A 74 4.83 -8.45 -1.50
CA LEU A 74 4.71 -8.97 -0.13
C LEU A 74 5.92 -8.69 0.74
N ASP A 75 7.11 -8.88 0.17
CA ASP A 75 8.36 -8.80 0.92
C ASP A 75 9.15 -7.55 0.55
N ASP A 76 9.72 -6.91 1.56
CA ASP A 76 10.63 -5.79 1.37
C ASP A 76 11.45 -5.50 2.61
N GLY A 77 12.47 -4.69 2.39
CA GLY A 77 13.12 -3.94 3.43
C GLY A 77 14.25 -4.62 4.16
N ASP A 78 15.04 -3.74 4.76
CA ASP A 78 16.32 -4.07 5.36
C ASP A 78 16.49 -3.41 6.74
N GLY A 79 15.64 -2.45 7.11
CA GLY A 79 15.73 -1.68 8.36
C GLY A 79 16.84 -0.62 8.38
N PHE A 80 17.55 -0.42 7.26
CA PHE A 80 18.67 0.53 7.17
C PHE A 80 18.35 1.76 6.31
N VAL A 81 17.17 1.79 5.70
CA VAL A 81 16.71 2.87 4.84
C VAL A 81 15.49 3.54 5.44
N GLU A 82 15.55 4.87 5.52
CA GLU A 82 14.41 5.73 5.81
C GLU A 82 13.85 6.29 4.48
N THR A 83 12.53 6.43 4.41
CA THR A 83 11.84 6.97 3.24
C THR A 83 11.31 8.37 3.50
N ASP A 84 11.04 9.11 2.43
CA ASP A 84 10.47 10.45 2.59
C ASP A 84 8.95 10.38 2.85
N PRO A 85 8.38 11.37 3.58
CA PRO A 85 6.96 11.36 3.95
C PRO A 85 6.02 11.72 2.77
N THR A 86 6.52 11.87 1.54
CA THR A 86 5.73 12.41 0.40
C THR A 86 4.48 11.58 0.13
N ASN A 87 4.54 10.25 0.25
CA ASN A 87 3.39 9.39 -0.01
C ASN A 87 2.21 9.73 0.91
N PHE A 88 2.49 9.94 2.19
CA PHE A 88 1.49 10.36 3.16
C PHE A 88 1.06 11.81 2.93
N LEU A 89 2.03 12.72 2.77
CA LEU A 89 1.74 14.15 2.64
C LEU A 89 0.89 14.47 1.41
N LEU A 90 1.16 13.82 0.28
CA LEU A 90 0.39 14.01 -0.94
C LEU A 90 -1.07 13.55 -0.76
N GLY A 91 -1.28 12.37 -0.16
CA GLY A 91 -2.62 11.87 0.16
C GLY A 91 -3.34 12.78 1.15
N TYR A 92 -2.67 13.16 2.24
CA TYR A 92 -3.20 14.04 3.27
C TYR A 92 -3.65 15.40 2.70
N TRP A 93 -2.76 16.11 1.99
CA TRP A 93 -3.09 17.41 1.43
C TRP A 93 -4.14 17.32 0.33
N GLY A 94 -4.12 16.26 -0.49
CA GLY A 94 -5.16 16.01 -1.48
C GLY A 94 -6.54 15.88 -0.82
N MET A 95 -6.65 15.03 0.21
CA MET A 95 -7.91 14.82 0.91
C MET A 95 -8.37 16.05 1.70
N ARG A 96 -7.45 16.85 2.26
CA ARG A 96 -7.77 18.14 2.88
C ARG A 96 -8.27 19.14 1.86
N TYR A 97 -7.65 19.23 0.69
CA TYR A 97 -8.08 20.11 -0.40
C TYR A 97 -9.50 19.78 -0.88
N PHE A 98 -9.87 18.50 -0.94
CA PHE A 98 -11.22 18.06 -1.31
C PHE A 98 -12.22 17.98 -0.13
N ASN A 99 -11.86 18.47 1.06
CA ASN A 99 -12.69 18.39 2.28
C ASN A 99 -13.17 16.96 2.63
N SER A 100 -12.37 15.94 2.31
CA SER A 100 -12.67 14.53 2.60
C SER A 100 -12.17 14.08 3.98
N LEU A 101 -11.33 14.90 4.63
CA LEU A 101 -10.89 14.72 6.02
C LEU A 101 -11.53 15.84 6.87
N GLN A 102 -12.43 15.46 7.78
CA GLN A 102 -13.03 16.35 8.78
C GLN A 102 -12.13 16.45 10.02
#